data_AF-A0A835I250-F1
#
_entry.id   AF-A0A835I250-F1
#
_cell.length_a   1.000
_cell.length_b   1.000
_cell.length_c   1.000
_cell.angle_alpha   90.00
_cell.angle_beta   90.00
_cell.angle_gamma   90.00
#
_symmetry.space_group_name_H-M   'P 1'
#
loop_
_entity.id
_entity.type
_entity.pdbx_description
1 polymer ?
#
loop_
_entity_poly.entity_id
_entity_poly.type
_entity_poly.pdbx_seq_one_letter_code
_entity_poly.pdbx_strand_id
1 'polypeptide(L)' 'MYTCASYLRSLWRVSSTLFAHVASDSVLNPLGHCTEFPIATNYPSISAREFVELELAVINWKGKSEGESIMANKSRMK' A
#
# COMPACT_ATOMS: atom_id res chain seq x y z
N MET A 1 17.45 -17.41 42.43
CA MET A 1 17.54 -17.19 40.97
C MET A 1 16.31 -17.82 40.33
N TYR A 2 15.30 -17.01 39.98
CA TYR A 2 14.11 -17.51 39.30
C TYR A 2 14.37 -17.50 37.80
N THR A 3 14.84 -18.62 37.24
CA THR A 3 14.66 -18.87 35.81
C THR A 3 13.21 -19.26 35.60
N CYS A 4 12.31 -18.27 35.64
CA CYS A 4 10.96 -18.45 35.12
C CYS A 4 11.05 -18.39 33.60
N ALA A 5 11.44 -19.52 33.00
CA ALA A 5 11.08 -19.83 31.63
C ALA A 5 9.55 -19.95 31.59
N SER A 6 8.85 -18.82 31.57
CA SER A 6 7.42 -18.78 31.31
C SER A 6 7.19 -19.14 29.85
N TYR A 7 7.05 -20.44 29.62
CA TYR A 7 6.15 -21.09 28.67
C TYR A 7 6.02 -20.44 27.28
N LEU A 8 6.36 -21.19 26.24
CA LEU A 8 5.95 -20.96 24.85
C LEU A 8 4.41 -21.08 24.69
N ARG A 9 3.62 -20.29 25.43
CA ARG A 9 2.23 -20.06 25.11
C ARG A 9 2.20 -19.11 23.93
N SER A 10 1.57 -19.52 22.84
CA SER A 10 1.24 -18.64 21.73
C SER A 10 0.41 -17.46 22.25
N LEU A 11 1.08 -16.39 22.67
CA LEU A 11 0.49 -15.12 23.02
C LEU A 11 0.07 -14.49 21.70
N TRP A 12 -1.24 -14.48 21.45
CA TRP A 12 -1.80 -13.71 20.35
C TRP A 12 -1.31 -12.27 20.48
N ARG A 13 -0.53 -11.80 19.49
CA ARG A 13 -0.14 -10.40 19.40
C ARG A 13 -1.35 -9.63 18.89
N VAL A 14 -2.03 -8.93 19.78
CA VAL A 14 -3.15 -8.06 19.44
C VAL A 14 -2.62 -6.64 19.28
N SER A 15 -2.84 -6.03 18.12
CA SER A 15 -2.51 -4.62 17.86
C SER A 15 -3.71 -3.89 17.28
N SER A 16 -4.03 -2.72 17.84
CA SER A 16 -5.04 -1.79 17.31
C SER A 16 -4.33 -0.65 16.58
N THR A 17 -3.90 -0.88 15.34
CA THR A 17 -3.29 0.17 14.52
C THR A 17 -4.36 0.84 13.67
N LEU A 18 -4.48 2.16 13.76
CA LEU A 18 -5.38 2.98 12.94
C LEU A 18 -4.57 3.68 11.84
N PHE A 19 -5.02 3.57 10.60
CA PHE A 19 -4.45 4.29 9.46
C PHE A 19 -5.41 5.43 9.09
N ALA A 20 -4.95 6.67 9.26
CA ALA A 20 -5.68 7.83 8.79
C ALA A 20 -5.37 8.06 7.31
N HIS A 21 -6.41 8.32 6.51
CA HIS A 21 -6.29 8.53 5.08
C HIS A 21 -6.87 9.89 4.68
N VAL A 22 -6.27 10.53 3.68
CA VAL A 22 -6.83 11.74 3.07
C VAL A 22 -8.04 11.33 2.20
N ALA A 23 -9.02 12.22 2.02
CA ALA A 23 -10.16 11.92 1.15
C ALA A 23 -9.70 11.51 -0.26
N SER A 24 -10.30 10.48 -0.86
CA SER A 24 -9.79 9.89 -2.11
C SER A 24 -9.82 10.84 -3.31
N ASP A 25 -10.73 11.80 -3.30
CA ASP A 25 -10.91 12.87 -4.28
C ASP A 25 -9.99 14.08 -4.04
N SER A 26 -9.30 14.13 -2.90
CA SER A 26 -8.36 15.21 -2.60
C SER A 26 -7.08 15.07 -3.44
N VAL A 27 -6.52 16.23 -3.82
CA VAL A 27 -5.23 16.31 -4.53
C VAL A 27 -4.12 16.57 -3.51
N LEU A 28 -3.14 15.68 -3.47
CA LEU A 28 -1.92 15.81 -2.69
C LEU A 28 -0.98 16.77 -3.41
N ASN A 29 -0.57 17.82 -2.71
CA ASN A 29 0.36 18.83 -3.21
C ASN A 29 1.41 19.11 -2.12
N PRO A 30 2.65 19.46 -2.50
CA PRO A 30 3.62 19.94 -1.53
C PRO A 30 3.07 21.18 -0.81
N LEU A 31 3.29 21.25 0.50
CA LEU A 31 2.87 22.41 1.30
C LEU A 31 3.63 23.65 0.82
N GLY A 32 3.01 24.84 0.95
CA GLY A 32 3.53 26.08 0.35
C GLY A 32 5.03 26.29 0.54
N HIS A 33 5.53 26.31 1.77
CA HIS A 33 6.96 26.46 2.03
C HIS A 33 7.81 25.31 1.45
N CYS A 34 7.27 24.10 1.37
CA CYS A 34 7.95 22.95 0.79
C CYS A 34 8.09 23.05 -0.75
N THR A 35 7.33 23.91 -1.42
CA THR A 35 7.43 24.12 -2.88
C THR A 35 8.66 24.92 -3.29
N GLU A 36 9.25 25.70 -2.37
CA GLU A 36 10.41 26.56 -2.63
C GLU A 36 11.72 25.77 -2.73
N PHE A 37 11.72 24.53 -2.22
CA PHE A 37 12.90 23.68 -2.25
C PHE A 37 13.04 22.99 -3.61
N PRO A 38 14.28 22.79 -4.11
CA PRO A 38 14.52 22.10 -5.39
C PRO A 38 13.94 20.67 -5.42
N ILE A 39 13.75 20.06 -4.24
CA ILE A 39 13.16 18.73 -4.09
C ILE A 39 11.66 18.67 -4.41
N ALA A 40 10.97 19.83 -4.43
CA ALA A 40 9.54 19.90 -4.72
C ALA A 40 9.20 19.32 -6.11
N THR A 41 10.14 19.40 -7.04
CA THR A 41 10.02 18.81 -8.39
C THR A 41 9.83 17.29 -8.37
N ASN A 42 10.26 16.59 -7.31
CA ASN A 42 10.09 15.15 -7.16
C ASN A 42 8.68 14.74 -6.67
N TYR A 43 7.89 15.71 -6.17
CA TYR A 43 6.58 15.46 -5.60
C TYR A 43 5.51 16.21 -6.40
N PRO A 44 5.17 15.75 -7.62
CA PRO A 44 4.13 16.36 -8.42
C PRO A 44 2.77 16.21 -7.74
N SER A 45 1.87 17.12 -8.08
CA SER A 45 0.46 17.05 -7.71
C SER A 45 -0.16 15.73 -8.18
N ILE A 46 -0.75 14.97 -7.26
CA ILE A 46 -1.38 13.67 -7.56
C ILE A 46 -2.64 13.49 -6.70
N SER A 47 -3.68 12.84 -7.21
CA SER A 47 -4.83 12.51 -6.35
C SER A 47 -4.46 11.49 -5.28
N ALA A 48 -5.05 11.60 -4.09
CA ALA A 48 -4.79 10.65 -3.01
C ALA A 48 -5.13 9.21 -3.41
N ARG A 49 -6.17 9.03 -4.22
CA ARG A 49 -6.55 7.74 -4.78
C ARG A 49 -5.46 7.15 -5.69
N GLU A 50 -5.02 7.91 -6.69
CA GLU A 50 -4.02 7.42 -7.65
C GLU A 50 -2.71 7.06 -6.95
N PHE A 51 -2.30 7.87 -5.97
CA PHE A 51 -1.10 7.60 -5.18
C PHE A 51 -1.19 6.23 -4.47
N VAL A 52 -2.32 5.95 -3.81
CA VAL A 52 -2.54 4.65 -3.15
C VAL A 52 -2.54 3.50 -4.15
N GLU A 53 -3.17 3.68 -5.31
CA GLU A 53 -3.20 2.65 -6.34
C GLU A 53 -1.79 2.33 -6.87
N LEU A 54 -0.93 3.34 -7.02
CA LEU A 54 0.48 3.16 -7.39
C LEU A 54 1.27 2.43 -6.30
N GLU A 55 1.15 2.84 -5.04
CA GLU A 55 1.81 2.18 -3.90
C GLU A 55 1.38 0.72 -3.78
N LEU A 56 0.07 0.43 -3.90
CA LEU A 56 -0.45 -0.93 -3.88
C LEU A 56 0.03 -1.76 -5.09
N ALA A 57 0.24 -1.13 -6.25
CA ALA A 57 0.82 -1.80 -7.41
C ALA A 57 2.29 -2.16 -7.18
N VAL A 58 3.08 -1.28 -6.55
CA VAL A 58 4.48 -1.54 -6.17
C VAL A 58 4.57 -2.67 -5.15
N ILE A 59 3.64 -2.73 -4.20
CA ILE A 59 3.54 -3.79 -3.20
C ILE A 59 2.99 -5.11 -3.81
N ASN A 60 2.56 -5.10 -5.08
CA ASN A 60 1.98 -6.24 -5.82
C ASN A 60 0.66 -6.75 -5.22
N TRP A 61 -0.15 -5.86 -4.64
CA TRP A 61 -1.44 -6.18 -4.00
C TRP A 61 -2.65 -6.08 -4.92
N LYS A 62 -2.51 -5.46 -6.09
CA LYS A 62 -3.52 -5.58 -7.15
C LYS A 62 -3.37 -6.97 -7.75
N GLY A 63 -3.99 -7.95 -7.08
CA GLY A 63 -3.92 -9.35 -7.45
C GLY A 63 -4.09 -9.50 -8.95
N LYS A 64 -3.26 -10.35 -9.56
CA LYS A 64 -3.60 -10.98 -10.84
C LYS A 64 -5.06 -11.38 -10.73
N SER A 65 -5.95 -10.65 -11.40
CA SER A 65 -7.28 -11.17 -11.62
C SER A 65 -7.07 -12.48 -12.34
N GLU A 66 -7.34 -13.59 -11.66
CA GLU A 66 -7.26 -14.94 -12.21
C GLU A 66 -8.17 -15.13 -13.45
N GLY A 67 -8.87 -14.08 -13.90
CA GLY A 67 -9.64 -14.00 -15.13
C GLY A 67 -8.86 -13.71 -16.43
N GLU A 68 -7.64 -13.16 -16.39
CA GLU A 68 -6.87 -12.90 -17.63
C GLU A 68 -6.12 -14.14 -18.14
N SER A 69 -5.70 -15.03 -17.23
CA SER A 69 -5.06 -16.31 -17.58
C SER A 69 -6.05 -17.32 -18.17
N ILE A 70 -7.35 -17.21 -17.89
CA ILE A 70 -8.37 -18.12 -18.45
C ILE A 70 -8.64 -17.78 -19.93
N MET A 71 -8.51 -16.51 -20.33
CA MET A 71 -8.69 -16.10 -21.73
C MET A 71 -7.44 -16.35 -22.58
N ALA A 72 -6.24 -16.24 -22.02
CA ALA A 72 -5.00 -16.55 -22.73
C ALA A 72 -4.86 -18.04 -23.09
N ASN A 73 -5.40 -18.94 -22.26
CA ASN A 73 -5.27 -20.39 -22.47
C ASN A 73 -6.34 -20.98 -23.41
N LYS A 74 -7.43 -20.27 -23.70
CA LYS A 74 -8.49 -20.76 -24.61
C LYS A 74 -8.12 -20.63 -26.09
N SER A 75 -7.23 -19.69 -26.45
CA SER A 75 -6.80 -19.49 -27.83
C SER A 75 -5.71 -20.48 -28.31
N ARG A 76 -5.18 -21.33 -27.41
CA ARG A 76 -4.14 -22.33 -27.73
C ARG A 76 -4.70 -23.74 -27.97
N MET A 77 -6.02 -23.91 -27.84
CA MET A 77 -6.74 -25.12 -28.28
C MET A 77 -7.63 -24.78 -29.48
N LYS A 78 -7.00 -24.50 -30.62
CA LYS A 78 -7.57 -24.70 -31.95
C LYS A 78 -6.48 -25.24 -32.85
#